data_AF-F2KQD9-F1
#
_entry.id   AF-F2KQD9-F1
#
_cell.length_a   1.000
_cell.length_b   1.000
_cell.length_c   1.000
_cell.angle_alpha   90.00
_cell.angle_beta   90.00
_cell.angle_gamma   90.00
#
_symmetry.space_group_name_H-M   'P 1'
#
loop_
_entity.id
_entity.type
_entity.pdbx_description
1 polymer ?
#
loop_
_entity_poly.entity_id
_entity_poly.type
_entity_poly.pdbx_seq_one_letter_code
_entity_poly.pdbx_strand_id
1 'polypeptide(L)' 'MLDDFYITVLRDYQNVTKIWELMRNCKLLPNDALIAATCKHYRIRKIATFDGDFKRVEFLEVVEVE' A
#
# COMPACT_ATOMS: atom_id res chain seq x y z
N MET A 1 -6.96 -1.51 -23.26
CA MET A 1 -7.42 -1.91 -21.91
C MET A 1 -6.20 -1.98 -21.00
N LEU A 2 -6.32 -1.91 -19.66
CA LEU A 2 -5.16 -1.92 -18.75
C LEU A 2 -4.26 -3.17 -18.94
N ASP A 3 -4.87 -4.28 -19.35
CA ASP A 3 -4.19 -5.54 -19.66
C ASP A 3 -3.15 -5.40 -20.79
N ASP A 4 -3.36 -4.49 -21.75
CA ASP A 4 -2.42 -4.23 -22.86
C ASP A 4 -1.09 -3.62 -22.34
N PHE A 5 -1.12 -3.05 -21.13
CA PHE A 5 0.02 -2.48 -20.44
C PHE A 5 0.57 -3.39 -19.34
N TYR A 6 0.10 -4.64 -19.26
CA TYR A 6 0.47 -5.60 -18.21
C TYR A 6 0.14 -5.08 -16.79
N ILE A 7 -0.94 -4.29 -16.67
CA ILE A 7 -1.39 -3.74 -15.38
C ILE A 7 -2.52 -4.61 -14.82
N THR A 8 -2.26 -5.24 -13.68
CA THR A 8 -3.28 -5.99 -12.92
C THR A 8 -3.94 -5.10 -11.86
N VAL A 9 -5.27 -4.99 -11.89
CA VAL A 9 -6.04 -4.30 -10.84
C VAL A 9 -6.43 -5.30 -9.75
N LEU A 10 -5.95 -5.06 -8.53
CA LEU A 10 -6.28 -5.90 -7.38
C LEU A 10 -7.49 -5.35 -6.62
N ARG A 11 -8.28 -6.25 -6.04
CA ARG A 11 -9.31 -5.87 -5.06
C ARG A 11 -8.64 -5.51 -3.74
N ASP A 12 -9.19 -4.50 -3.07
CA ASP A 12 -8.72 -4.00 -1.80
C ASP A 12 -8.94 -5.00 -0.65
N TYR A 13 -8.11 -4.92 0.39
CA TYR A 13 -8.23 -5.76 1.58
C TYR A 13 -9.03 -5.03 2.68
N GLN A 14 -10.35 -5.24 2.69
CA GLN A 14 -11.32 -4.51 3.52
C GLN A 14 -11.42 -5.01 4.99
N ASN A 15 -10.28 -5.31 5.63
CA ASN A 15 -10.26 -5.61 7.06
C ASN A 15 -10.06 -4.31 7.86
N VAL A 16 -11.16 -3.75 8.37
CA VAL A 16 -11.18 -2.48 9.10
C VAL A 16 -10.21 -2.45 10.29
N THR A 17 -10.08 -3.55 11.04
CA THR A 17 -9.15 -3.64 12.17
C THR A 17 -7.70 -3.48 11.71
N LYS A 18 -7.31 -4.16 10.62
CA LYS A 18 -5.95 -4.09 10.07
C LYS A 18 -5.63 -2.71 9.48
N ILE A 19 -6.60 -2.09 8.83
CA ILE A 19 -6.49 -0.72 8.30
C ILE A 19 -6.30 0.24 9.47
N TRP A 20 -7.12 0.15 10.52
CA TRP A 20 -7.03 1.04 11.69
C TRP A 20 -5.71 0.88 12.45
N GLU A 21 -5.20 -0.35 12.59
CA GLU A 21 -3.87 -0.61 13.16
C GLU A 21 -2.76 0.12 12.37
N LEU A 22 -2.80 0.07 11.03
CA LEU A 22 -1.83 0.75 10.18
C LEU A 22 -1.98 2.28 10.24
N MET A 23 -3.21 2.79 10.27
CA MET A 23 -3.46 4.22 10.48
C MET A 23 -2.78 4.71 11.76
N ARG A 24 -2.96 4.00 12.89
CA ARG A 24 -2.37 4.42 14.16
C ARG A 24 -0.86 4.24 14.23
N ASN A 25 -0.36 3.08 13.81
CA ASN A 25 1.05 2.73 13.98
C ASN A 25 1.96 3.46 12.98
N CYS A 26 1.49 3.65 11.75
CA CYS A 26 2.24 4.29 10.68
C CYS A 26 1.78 5.73 10.42
N LYS A 27 0.83 6.28 11.20
CA LYS A 27 0.26 7.63 11.02
C LYS A 27 -0.23 7.87 9.59
N LEU A 28 -0.93 6.90 9.02
CA LEU A 28 -1.45 6.97 7.65
C LEU A 28 -2.89 7.47 7.63
N LEU A 29 -3.28 8.15 6.55
CA LEU A 29 -4.68 8.40 6.26
C LEU A 29 -5.40 7.06 5.96
N PRO A 30 -6.75 7.02 6.06
CA PRO A 30 -7.50 5.78 5.85
C PRO A 30 -7.21 5.09 4.50
N ASN A 31 -7.05 5.88 3.42
CA ASN A 31 -6.78 5.34 2.10
C ASN A 31 -5.37 4.73 2.01
N ASP A 32 -4.35 5.40 2.53
CA ASP A 32 -2.97 4.90 2.48
C ASP A 32 -2.81 3.66 3.36
N ALA A 33 -3.51 3.61 4.49
CA ALA A 33 -3.59 2.43 5.33
C ALA A 33 -4.28 1.25 4.62
N LEU A 34 -5.33 1.50 3.82
CA LEU A 34 -5.97 0.49 2.97
C LEU A 34 -5.01 -0.03 1.90
N ILE A 35 -4.26 0.84 1.25
CA ILE A 35 -3.23 0.47 0.27
C ILE A 35 -2.16 -0.41 0.94
N ALA A 36 -1.61 0.03 2.08
CA ALA A 36 -0.61 -0.73 2.82
C ALA A 36 -1.16 -2.10 3.30
N ALA A 37 -2.40 -2.13 3.81
CA ALA A 37 -3.07 -3.37 4.21
C ALA A 37 -3.23 -4.34 3.03
N THR A 38 -3.59 -3.81 1.86
CA THR A 38 -3.72 -4.57 0.61
C THR A 38 -2.37 -5.11 0.16
N CYS A 39 -1.32 -4.29 0.16
CA CYS A 39 0.04 -4.76 -0.13
C CYS A 39 0.45 -5.91 0.79
N LYS A 40 0.19 -5.80 2.10
CA LYS A 40 0.48 -6.85 3.08
C LYS A 40 -0.29 -8.15 2.79
N HIS A 41 -1.57 -8.04 2.44
CA HIS A 41 -2.41 -9.18 2.09
C HIS A 41 -1.88 -9.95 0.87
N TYR A 42 -1.52 -9.23 -0.19
CA TYR A 42 -0.97 -9.81 -1.42
C TYR A 42 0.55 -10.05 -1.39
N ARG A 43 1.21 -9.85 -0.23
CA ARG A 43 2.66 -10.00 -0.05
C ARG A 43 3.52 -9.11 -0.97
N ILE A 44 2.99 -7.96 -1.35
CA ILE A 44 3.70 -6.92 -2.10
C ILE A 44 4.59 -6.16 -1.12
N ARG A 45 5.89 -6.12 -1.42
CA ARG A 45 6.91 -5.48 -0.57
C ARG A 45 7.47 -4.19 -1.15
N LYS A 46 7.19 -3.89 -2.42
CA LYS A 46 7.68 -2.70 -3.11
C LYS A 46 6.51 -1.84 -3.53
N ILE A 47 6.62 -0.53 -3.31
CA ILE A 47 5.60 0.45 -3.73
C ILE A 47 6.28 1.59 -4.49
N ALA A 48 5.78 1.90 -5.68
CA ALA A 48 6.15 3.10 -6.40
C ALA A 48 5.15 4.20 -6.04
N THR A 49 5.61 5.26 -5.38
CA THR A 49 4.76 6.38 -4.94
C THR A 49 5.60 7.63 -4.69
N PHE A 50 5.00 8.81 -4.89
CA PHE A 50 5.59 10.09 -4.47
C PHE A 50 5.19 10.47 -3.03
N ASP A 51 4.34 9.67 -2.39
CA ASP A 51 3.93 9.89 -1.01
C ASP A 51 4.96 9.31 -0.04
N GLY A 52 5.68 10.22 0.62
CA GLY A 52 6.70 9.88 1.62
C GLY A 52 6.15 9.19 2.87
N ASP A 53 4.84 9.22 3.09
CA ASP A 53 4.22 8.62 4.27
C ASP A 53 4.39 7.09 4.32
N PHE A 54 4.49 6.45 3.15
CA PHE A 54 4.77 5.02 3.04
C PHE A 54 6.15 4.63 3.56
N LYS A 55 7.10 5.58 3.69
CA LYS A 55 8.40 5.33 4.35
C LYS A 55 8.26 4.95 5.83
N ARG A 56 7.10 5.20 6.46
CA ARG A 56 6.79 4.78 7.85
C ARG A 56 6.27 3.34 7.96
N VAL A 57 6.08 2.65 6.84
CA VAL A 57 5.55 1.28 6.79
C VAL A 57 6.71 0.29 6.63
N GLU A 58 7.13 -0.34 7.73
CA GLU A 58 8.36 -1.16 7.79
C GLU A 58 8.44 -2.30 6.75
N PHE A 59 7.30 -2.89 6.38
CA PHE A 59 7.28 -4.00 5.41
C PHE A 59 7.28 -3.55 3.94
N LEU A 60 7.25 -2.24 3.68
CA LEU A 60 7.26 -1.66 2.34
C LEU A 60 8.58 -0.95 2.05
N GLU A 61 9.17 -1.29 0.92
CA GLU A 61 10.25 -0.58 0.25
C GLU A 61 9.62 0.43 -0.72
N VAL A 62 9.82 1.72 -0.48
CA VAL A 62 9.44 2.78 -1.43
C VAL A 62 10.50 2.81 -2.54
N VAL A 63 10.07 2.55 -3.77
CA VAL A 63 10.94 2.59 -4.95
C VAL A 63 10.95 4.01 -5.49
N GLU A 64 12.14 4.62 -5.51
CA GLU A 64 12.37 5.92 -6.12
C GLU A 64 12.69 5.72 -7.61
N VAL A 65 12.21 6.62 -8.47
CA VAL A 65 12.53 6.63 -9.89
C VAL A 65 13.64 7.67 -10.07
N GLU A 66 14.77 7.23 -10.63
CA GLU A 66 15.88 8.11 -11.04
C GLU A 66 15.54 8.90 -12.31
#